data_AF-A0AAD3G492-F1
#
_entry.id   AF-A0AAD3G492-F1
#
_cell.length_a   1.000
_cell.length_b   1.000
_cell.length_c   1.000
_cell.angle_alpha   90.00
_cell.angle_beta   90.00
_cell.angle_gamma   90.00
#
_symmetry.space_group_name_H-M   'P 1'
#
loop_
_entity.id
_entity.type
_entity.pdbx_description
1 polymer ?
#
loop_
_entity_poly.entity_id
_entity_poly.type
_entity_poly.pdbx_seq_one_letter_code
_entity_poly.pdbx_strand_id
1 'polypeptide(L)'
;MKHLIISEYGIYLGLESGRLVVKNKDDKKYFPLNRLATLSIAKKGVSFSSDLVEQFSLRGIKLFFLDFRGVAHSMLVGANQHAVVQARINQYRYIDRNALTLSIKLIAAKIKNQRATLNYFNKHHKSINLLNAIEELKRVAQLIKNAKTLNDVLSYEGYAANIYFSSLAKDKFLSASFANREGRGLRRLLIVC
;
A
#
# COMPACT_ATOMS: atom_id res chain seq x y z
N MET A 1 -19.25 -4.33 3.13
CA MET A 1 -17.90 -4.21 3.71
C MET A 1 -16.98 -5.16 2.94
N LYS A 2 -15.94 -4.63 2.29
CA LYS A 2 -15.04 -5.42 1.42
C LYS A 2 -13.81 -5.97 2.15
N HIS A 3 -13.36 -5.26 3.18
CA HIS A 3 -12.18 -5.58 3.96
C HIS A 3 -12.57 -5.56 5.44
N LEU A 4 -12.28 -6.63 6.18
CA LEU A 4 -12.53 -6.73 7.62
C LEU A 4 -11.19 -6.85 8.36
N ILE A 5 -11.04 -6.14 9.48
CA ILE A 5 -9.84 -6.19 10.32
C ILE A 5 -10.25 -6.64 11.72
N ILE A 6 -9.56 -7.64 12.25
CA ILE A 6 -9.73 -8.16 13.60
C ILE A 6 -8.58 -7.64 14.46
N SER A 7 -8.90 -6.71 15.37
CA SER A 7 -7.91 -5.97 16.18
C SER A 7 -7.96 -6.30 17.68
N GLU A 8 -8.77 -7.27 18.10
CA GLU A 8 -8.91 -7.69 19.50
C GLU A 8 -8.31 -9.09 19.72
N TYR A 9 -7.96 -9.39 20.98
CA TYR A 9 -7.42 -10.68 21.40
C TYR A 9 -8.56 -11.68 21.70
N GLY A 10 -8.29 -12.97 21.53
CA GLY A 10 -9.21 -14.03 21.97
C GLY A 10 -10.48 -14.17 21.11
N ILE A 11 -10.50 -13.58 19.92
CA ILE A 11 -11.61 -13.71 18.98
C ILE A 11 -11.58 -15.09 18.32
N TYR A 12 -12.76 -15.71 18.19
CA TYR A 12 -12.97 -16.89 17.37
C TYR A 12 -13.68 -16.50 16.06
N LEU A 13 -13.13 -16.96 14.93
CA LEU A 13 -13.72 -16.79 13.60
C LEU A 13 -14.28 -18.13 13.11
N GLY A 14 -15.58 -18.16 12.82
CA GLY A 14 -16.24 -19.37 12.35
C GLY A 14 -17.21 -19.11 11.21
N LEU A 15 -17.95 -20.15 10.88
CA LEU A 15 -19.05 -20.09 9.92
C LEU A 15 -20.35 -20.52 10.58
N GLU A 16 -21.40 -19.76 10.34
CA GLU A 16 -22.75 -20.08 10.80
C GLU A 16 -23.71 -19.64 9.69
N SER A 17 -24.49 -20.58 9.16
CA SER A 17 -25.48 -20.33 8.08
C SER A 17 -24.92 -19.57 6.87
N GLY A 18 -23.70 -19.91 6.45
CA GLY A 18 -23.04 -19.30 5.28
C GLY A 18 -22.51 -17.87 5.51
N ARG A 19 -22.43 -17.42 6.77
CA ARG A 19 -21.89 -16.12 7.17
C ARG A 19 -20.63 -16.32 8.01
N LEU A 20 -19.69 -15.39 7.89
CA LEU A 20 -18.58 -15.29 8.83
C LEU A 20 -19.13 -14.87 10.19
N VAL A 21 -18.78 -15.63 11.22
CA VAL A 21 -19.05 -15.27 12.61
C VAL A 21 -17.77 -14.79 13.25
N VAL A 22 -17.82 -13.62 13.86
CA VAL A 22 -16.78 -13.08 14.72
C VAL A 22 -17.31 -13.14 16.14
N LYS A 23 -16.79 -14.08 16.93
CA LYS A 23 -17.23 -14.34 18.29
C LYS A 23 -16.18 -13.81 19.28
N ASN A 24 -16.62 -12.97 20.20
CA ASN A 24 -15.91 -12.62 21.43
C ASN A 24 -16.59 -13.34 22.61
N LYS A 25 -16.12 -13.18 23.85
CA LYS A 25 -16.68 -13.82 25.04
C LYS A 25 -18.18 -13.52 25.21
N ASP A 26 -18.57 -12.28 24.94
CA ASP A 26 -19.91 -11.79 25.25
C ASP A 26 -20.76 -11.48 24.00
N ASP A 27 -20.15 -11.41 22.81
CA ASP A 27 -20.82 -10.95 21.59
C ASP A 27 -20.50 -11.82 20.37
N LYS A 28 -21.46 -11.89 19.44
CA LYS A 28 -21.36 -12.53 18.13
C LYS A 28 -21.78 -11.57 17.03
N LYS A 29 -20.85 -11.27 16.12
CA LYS A 29 -21.12 -10.47 14.92
C LYS A 29 -21.11 -11.33 13.66
N TYR A 30 -22.07 -11.08 12.78
CA TYR A 30 -22.20 -11.82 11.51
C TYR A 30 -21.86 -10.94 10.32
N PHE A 31 -21.05 -11.47 9.42
CA PHE A 31 -20.66 -10.79 8.19
C PHE A 31 -20.96 -11.66 6.96
N PRO A 32 -21.61 -11.12 5.92
CA PRO A 32 -21.90 -11.88 4.70
C PRO A 32 -20.61 -12.10 3.90
N LEU A 33 -20.30 -13.37 3.61
CA LEU A 33 -19.11 -13.74 2.83
C LEU A 33 -19.13 -13.20 1.41
N ASN A 34 -20.31 -13.06 0.79
CA ASN A 34 -20.45 -12.60 -0.61
C ASN A 34 -19.87 -11.20 -0.87
N ARG A 35 -19.72 -10.38 0.17
CA ARG A 35 -19.18 -9.01 0.06
C ARG A 35 -17.75 -8.89 0.56
N LEU A 36 -17.20 -9.95 1.16
CA LEU A 36 -15.90 -9.95 1.81
C LEU A 36 -14.83 -10.36 0.80
N ALA A 37 -13.86 -9.48 0.54
CA ALA A 37 -12.71 -9.79 -0.30
C ALA A 37 -11.48 -10.15 0.53
N THR A 38 -11.30 -9.51 1.69
CA THR A 38 -10.17 -9.80 2.58
C THR A 38 -10.55 -9.73 4.05
N LEU A 39 -9.87 -10.53 4.85
CA LEU A 39 -9.87 -10.45 6.31
C LEU A 39 -8.42 -10.32 6.80
N SER A 40 -8.15 -9.38 7.70
CA SER A 40 -6.83 -9.19 8.30
C SER A 40 -6.88 -9.39 9.80
N ILE A 41 -6.00 -10.24 10.32
CA ILE A 41 -5.84 -10.50 11.75
C ILE A 41 -4.64 -9.69 12.23
N ALA A 42 -4.88 -8.70 13.10
CA ALA A 42 -3.85 -7.79 13.60
C ALA A 42 -3.32 -8.16 14.99
N LYS A 43 -3.95 -9.13 15.67
CA LYS A 43 -3.60 -9.56 17.03
C LYS A 43 -3.40 -11.06 17.12
N LYS A 44 -2.59 -11.47 18.10
CA LYS A 44 -2.37 -12.88 18.45
C LYS A 44 -3.58 -13.42 19.22
N GLY A 45 -3.70 -14.75 19.28
CA GLY A 45 -4.78 -15.40 20.02
C GLY A 45 -6.15 -15.34 19.33
N VAL A 46 -6.17 -15.00 18.03
CA VAL A 46 -7.35 -15.20 17.19
C VAL A 46 -7.34 -16.64 16.69
N SER A 47 -8.45 -17.34 16.84
CA SER A 47 -8.64 -18.73 16.40
C SER A 47 -9.67 -18.79 15.28
N PHE A 48 -9.58 -19.79 14.41
CA PHE A 48 -10.52 -19.96 13.30
C PHE A 48 -10.72 -21.43 12.93
N SER A 49 -11.90 -21.76 12.37
CA SER A 49 -12.20 -23.12 11.93
C SER A 49 -11.58 -23.49 10.57
N SER A 50 -11.37 -24.79 10.33
CA SER A 50 -11.02 -25.33 9.02
C SER A 50 -12.05 -24.95 7.94
N ASP A 51 -13.34 -24.95 8.30
CA ASP A 51 -14.44 -24.63 7.38
C ASP A 51 -14.32 -23.20 6.86
N LEU A 52 -13.86 -22.27 7.72
CA LEU A 52 -13.62 -20.90 7.33
C LEU A 52 -12.55 -20.83 6.24
N VAL A 53 -11.46 -21.58 6.41
CA VAL A 53 -10.36 -21.66 5.44
C VAL A 53 -10.84 -22.22 4.10
N GLU A 54 -11.63 -23.29 4.13
CA GLU A 54 -12.21 -23.88 2.93
C GLU A 54 -13.11 -22.88 2.19
N GLN A 55 -14.06 -22.24 2.89
CA GLN A 55 -14.95 -21.26 2.26
C GLN A 55 -14.20 -20.04 1.73
N PHE A 56 -13.16 -19.58 2.42
CA PHE A 56 -12.33 -18.48 1.95
C PHE A 56 -11.58 -18.88 0.68
N SER A 57 -11.02 -20.09 0.64
CA SER A 57 -10.35 -20.65 -0.53
C SER A 57 -11.28 -20.71 -1.74
N LEU A 58 -12.47 -21.31 -1.59
CA LEU A 58 -13.46 -21.49 -2.66
C LEU A 58 -13.99 -20.15 -3.20
N ARG A 59 -14.14 -19.15 -2.33
CA ARG A 59 -14.66 -17.82 -2.68
C ARG A 59 -13.59 -16.81 -3.07
N GLY A 60 -12.31 -17.19 -3.02
CA GLY A 60 -11.17 -16.31 -3.32
C GLY A 60 -10.96 -15.19 -2.28
N ILE A 61 -11.44 -15.37 -1.05
CA ILE A 61 -11.27 -14.44 0.06
C ILE A 61 -9.87 -14.61 0.63
N LYS A 62 -9.11 -13.52 0.78
CA LYS A 62 -7.73 -13.56 1.30
C LYS A 62 -7.71 -13.32 2.79
N LEU A 63 -7.00 -14.16 3.53
CA LEU A 63 -6.77 -13.99 4.97
C LEU A 63 -5.32 -13.53 5.20
N PHE A 64 -5.14 -12.38 5.85
CA PHE A 64 -3.84 -11.81 6.17
C PHE A 64 -3.56 -11.87 7.66
N PHE A 65 -2.31 -12.13 8.04
CA PHE A 65 -1.83 -12.00 9.41
C PHE A 65 -0.83 -10.85 9.48
N LEU A 66 -1.15 -9.84 10.27
CA LEU A 66 -0.37 -8.63 10.40
C LEU A 66 0.51 -8.68 11.64
N ASP A 67 1.71 -8.11 11.54
CA ASP A 67 2.57 -7.85 12.67
C ASP A 67 2.10 -6.61 13.47
N PHE A 68 2.81 -6.28 14.54
CA PHE A 68 2.50 -5.11 15.37
C PHE A 68 2.61 -3.76 14.63
N ARG A 69 3.27 -3.73 13.47
CA ARG A 69 3.44 -2.56 12.61
C ARG A 69 2.34 -2.49 11.53
N GLY A 70 1.45 -3.48 11.48
CA GLY A 70 0.41 -3.60 10.45
C GLY A 70 0.90 -4.22 9.14
N VAL A 71 2.13 -4.76 9.10
CA VAL A 71 2.68 -5.41 7.92
C VAL A 71 2.24 -6.87 7.89
N ALA A 72 1.63 -7.31 6.78
CA ALA A 72 1.26 -8.70 6.60
C ALA A 72 2.51 -9.59 6.51
N HIS A 73 2.72 -10.45 7.51
CA HIS A 73 3.84 -11.39 7.54
C HIS A 73 3.48 -12.76 6.94
N SER A 74 2.19 -13.09 6.89
CA SER A 74 1.70 -14.30 6.24
C SER A 74 0.30 -14.08 5.67
N MET A 75 -0.07 -14.90 4.70
CA MET A 75 -1.35 -14.84 4.01
C MET A 75 -1.81 -16.23 3.61
N LEU A 76 -3.11 -16.50 3.77
CA LEU A 76 -3.78 -17.66 3.19
C LEU A 76 -4.59 -17.23 1.98
N VAL A 77 -4.35 -17.91 0.86
CA VAL A 77 -5.06 -17.73 -0.41
C VAL A 77 -5.49 -19.08 -0.96
N GLY A 78 -6.63 -19.11 -1.64
CA GLY A 78 -7.11 -20.33 -2.29
C GLY A 78 -6.17 -20.79 -3.42
N ALA A 79 -6.10 -22.10 -3.63
CA ALA A 79 -5.21 -22.72 -4.62
C ALA A 79 -5.56 -22.34 -6.07
N ASN A 80 -6.85 -22.12 -6.36
CA ASN A 80 -7.36 -21.94 -7.72
C ASN A 80 -7.09 -20.56 -8.35
N GLN A 81 -6.05 -19.82 -7.95
CA GLN A 81 -5.66 -18.57 -8.62
C GLN A 81 -4.83 -18.80 -9.90
N HIS A 82 -5.10 -19.87 -10.65
CA HIS A 82 -4.28 -20.35 -11.76
C HIS A 82 -4.41 -19.55 -13.08
N ALA A 83 -5.29 -18.55 -13.17
CA ALA A 83 -5.47 -17.74 -14.38
C ALA A 83 -4.38 -16.65 -14.59
N VAL A 84 -3.14 -16.87 -14.12
CA VAL A 84 -2.08 -15.84 -14.13
C VAL A 84 -0.78 -16.33 -14.76
N VAL A 85 -0.66 -17.58 -15.19
CA VAL A 85 0.58 -18.10 -15.80
C VAL A 85 0.94 -17.31 -17.06
N GLN A 86 -0.01 -17.18 -18.00
CA GLN A 86 0.21 -16.42 -19.23
C GLN A 86 0.50 -14.93 -18.95
N ALA A 87 -0.18 -14.34 -17.97
CA ALA A 87 0.07 -12.96 -17.56
C ALA A 87 1.49 -12.77 -17.02
N ARG A 88 2.00 -13.71 -16.20
CA ARG A 88 3.38 -13.68 -15.70
C ARG A 88 4.39 -13.84 -16.82
N ILE A 89 4.17 -14.78 -17.73
CA ILE A 89 5.03 -14.97 -18.92
C ILE A 89 5.10 -13.65 -19.73
N ASN A 90 3.95 -13.02 -19.95
CA ASN A 90 3.88 -11.75 -20.67
C ASN A 90 4.59 -10.62 -19.90
N GLN A 91 4.48 -10.58 -18.57
CA GLN A 91 5.21 -9.61 -17.73
C GLN A 91 6.72 -9.79 -17.85
N TYR A 92 7.24 -11.02 -17.75
CA TYR A 92 8.68 -11.29 -17.91
C TYR A 92 9.19 -10.87 -19.29
N ARG A 93 8.48 -11.28 -20.35
CA ARG A 93 8.82 -10.89 -21.74
C ARG A 93 8.78 -9.38 -21.94
N TYR A 94 7.83 -8.69 -21.31
CA TYR A 94 7.70 -7.25 -21.44
C TYR A 94 8.84 -6.51 -20.73
N ILE A 95 9.16 -6.90 -19.49
CA ILE A 95 10.20 -6.26 -18.68
C ILE A 95 11.56 -6.39 -19.35
N ASP A 96 11.89 -7.57 -19.91
CA ASP A 96 13.16 -7.82 -20.59
C ASP A 96 13.50 -6.76 -21.66
N ARG A 97 12.48 -6.26 -22.37
CA ARG A 97 12.65 -5.27 -23.44
C ARG A 97 12.31 -3.84 -23.03
N ASN A 98 11.43 -3.65 -22.06
CA ASN A 98 10.80 -2.36 -21.76
C ASN A 98 11.01 -1.87 -20.33
N ALA A 99 11.86 -2.52 -19.52
CA ALA A 99 12.09 -2.17 -18.12
C ALA A 99 12.38 -0.67 -17.92
N LEU A 100 13.28 -0.09 -18.73
CA LEU A 100 13.64 1.31 -18.64
C LEU A 100 12.45 2.23 -18.97
N THR A 101 11.81 2.00 -20.12
CA THR A 101 10.66 2.79 -20.58
C THR A 101 9.49 2.74 -19.59
N LEU A 102 9.20 1.56 -19.04
CA LEU A 102 8.18 1.39 -18.02
C LEU A 102 8.55 2.13 -16.73
N SER A 103 9.79 2.00 -16.27
CA SER A 103 10.29 2.69 -15.07
C SER A 103 10.20 4.21 -15.21
N ILE A 104 10.61 4.77 -16.36
CA ILE A 104 10.48 6.21 -16.65
C ILE A 104 9.01 6.64 -16.55
N LYS A 105 8.08 5.89 -17.17
CA LYS A 105 6.65 6.22 -17.12
C LYS A 105 6.10 6.19 -15.69
N LEU A 106 6.43 5.15 -14.92
CA LEU A 106 5.97 4.99 -13.53
C LEU A 106 6.49 6.11 -12.63
N ILE A 107 7.79 6.41 -12.68
CA ILE A 107 8.39 7.45 -11.83
C ILE A 107 7.95 8.85 -12.30
N ALA A 108 7.85 9.11 -13.60
CA ALA A 108 7.30 10.38 -14.08
C ALA A 108 5.85 10.60 -13.61
N ALA A 109 5.02 9.55 -13.59
CA ALA A 109 3.67 9.62 -13.05
C ALA A 109 3.68 9.89 -11.53
N LYS A 110 4.56 9.22 -10.78
CA LYS A 110 4.76 9.47 -9.34
C LYS A 110 5.11 10.94 -9.06
N ILE A 111 6.07 11.50 -9.79
CA ILE A 111 6.49 12.91 -9.63
C ILE A 111 5.35 13.88 -9.97
N LYS A 112 4.57 13.58 -11.02
CA LYS A 112 3.38 14.37 -11.36
C LYS A 112 2.33 14.33 -10.25
N ASN A 113 2.10 13.18 -9.63
CA ASN A 113 1.17 13.04 -8.50
C ASN A 113 1.65 13.82 -7.28
N GLN A 114 2.95 13.73 -6.93
CA GLN A 114 3.55 14.54 -5.86
C GLN A 114 3.35 16.03 -6.12
N ARG A 115 3.60 16.50 -7.35
CA ARG A 115 3.35 17.88 -7.75
C ARG A 115 1.88 18.27 -7.62
N ALA A 116 0.95 17.39 -8.01
CA ALA A 116 -0.49 17.65 -7.88
C ALA A 116 -0.91 17.78 -6.41
N THR A 117 -0.39 16.94 -5.52
CA THR A 117 -0.62 17.04 -4.08
C THR A 117 -0.09 18.37 -3.51
N LEU A 118 1.13 18.79 -3.89
CA LEU A 118 1.65 20.09 -3.45
C LEU A 118 0.82 21.26 -3.98
N ASN A 119 0.34 21.19 -5.23
CA ASN A 119 -0.57 22.22 -5.77
C ASN A 119 -1.86 22.32 -4.96
N TYR A 120 -2.43 21.17 -4.57
CA TYR A 120 -3.62 21.13 -3.73
C TYR A 120 -3.39 21.82 -2.38
N PHE A 121 -2.29 21.51 -1.68
CA PHE A 121 -1.96 22.19 -0.42
C PHE A 121 -1.68 23.68 -0.61
N ASN A 122 -0.96 24.04 -1.67
CA ASN A 122 -0.58 25.42 -1.93
C ASN A 122 -1.79 26.32 -2.28
N LYS A 123 -2.91 25.76 -2.77
CA LYS A 123 -4.14 26.51 -3.04
C LYS A 123 -4.63 27.31 -1.82
N HIS A 124 -4.50 26.73 -0.64
CA HIS A 124 -4.94 27.34 0.62
C HIS A 124 -3.76 27.89 1.44
N HIS A 125 -2.60 27.23 1.40
CA HIS A 125 -1.43 27.60 2.20
C HIS A 125 -0.62 28.78 1.64
N LYS A 126 -0.62 28.98 0.31
CA LYS A 126 0.06 30.08 -0.40
C LYS A 126 1.52 30.28 0.04
N SER A 127 2.31 29.20 0.07
CA SER A 127 3.72 29.23 0.50
C SER A 127 4.66 29.29 -0.70
N ILE A 128 5.64 30.20 -0.65
CA ILE A 128 6.70 30.30 -1.65
C ILE A 128 7.53 29.02 -1.73
N ASN A 129 7.71 28.32 -0.60
CA ASN A 129 8.45 27.07 -0.55
C ASN A 129 7.74 25.96 -1.35
N LEU A 130 6.42 25.84 -1.22
CA LEU A 130 5.63 24.92 -2.02
C LEU A 130 5.66 25.27 -3.51
N LEU A 131 5.56 26.56 -3.86
CA LEU A 131 5.63 27.02 -5.25
C LEU A 131 6.97 26.61 -5.90
N ASN A 132 8.08 26.84 -5.21
CA ASN A 132 9.41 26.46 -5.70
C ASN A 132 9.51 24.94 -5.88
N ALA A 133 9.01 24.15 -4.92
CA ALA A 133 8.98 22.69 -5.04
C ALA A 133 8.10 22.21 -6.21
N ILE A 134 6.97 22.88 -6.47
CA ILE A 134 6.07 22.55 -7.58
C ILE A 134 6.75 22.74 -8.94
N GLU A 135 7.41 23.88 -9.15
CA GLU A 135 8.12 24.15 -10.41
C GLU A 135 9.33 23.22 -10.57
N GLU A 136 10.04 22.92 -9.48
CA GLU A 136 11.17 22.01 -9.54
C GLU A 136 10.72 20.57 -9.88
N LEU A 137 9.64 20.06 -9.26
CA LEU A 137 9.08 18.75 -9.62
C LEU A 137 8.58 18.70 -11.07
N LYS A 138 8.07 19.82 -11.61
CA LYS A 138 7.71 19.93 -13.03
C LYS A 138 8.93 19.80 -13.93
N ARG A 139 10.05 20.42 -13.57
CA ARG A 139 11.34 20.28 -14.28
C ARG A 139 11.84 18.85 -14.26
N VAL A 140 11.89 18.22 -13.09
CA VAL A 140 12.35 16.82 -12.94
C VAL A 140 11.47 15.85 -13.72
N ALA A 141 10.14 16.06 -13.74
CA ALA A 141 9.21 15.24 -14.52
C ALA A 141 9.44 15.31 -16.04
N GLN A 142 10.09 16.36 -16.55
CA GLN A 142 10.53 16.43 -17.95
C GLN A 142 11.89 15.79 -18.15
N LEU A 143 12.85 16.05 -17.26
CA LEU A 143 14.22 15.54 -17.36
C LEU A 143 14.30 14.01 -17.33
N ILE A 144 13.47 13.36 -16.49
CA ILE A 144 13.45 11.90 -16.36
C ILE A 144 13.14 11.17 -17.68
N LYS A 145 12.49 11.84 -18.65
CA LYS A 145 12.23 11.26 -19.98
C LYS A 145 13.51 10.92 -20.75
N ASN A 146 14.61 11.59 -20.41
CA ASN A 146 15.92 11.40 -21.04
C ASN A 146 16.83 10.45 -20.25
N ALA A 147 16.32 9.78 -19.21
CA ALA A 147 17.08 8.81 -18.44
C ALA A 147 17.53 7.63 -19.32
N LYS A 148 18.80 7.25 -19.21
CA LYS A 148 19.41 6.20 -20.06
C LYS A 148 19.53 4.86 -19.33
N THR A 149 19.58 4.89 -18.00
CA THR A 149 19.72 3.70 -17.17
C THR A 149 18.65 3.63 -16.07
N LEU A 150 18.41 2.43 -15.53
CA LEU A 150 17.52 2.27 -14.38
C LEU A 150 18.05 3.01 -13.14
N ASN A 151 19.38 3.12 -12.99
CA ASN A 151 19.98 3.88 -11.91
C ASN A 151 19.68 5.37 -12.05
N ASP A 152 19.72 5.93 -13.25
CA ASP A 152 19.32 7.33 -13.50
C ASP A 152 17.88 7.56 -13.04
N VAL A 153 16.97 6.64 -13.37
CA VAL A 153 15.57 6.71 -12.97
C VAL A 153 15.42 6.72 -11.45
N LEU A 154 16.19 5.88 -10.73
CA LEU A 154 16.21 5.87 -9.27
C LEU A 154 16.80 7.16 -8.68
N SER A 155 17.83 7.73 -9.30
CA SER A 155 18.39 9.03 -8.90
C SER A 155 17.35 10.15 -9.04
N TYR A 156 16.58 10.18 -10.14
CA TYR A 156 15.49 11.13 -10.31
C TYR A 156 14.35 10.90 -9.29
N GLU A 157 14.00 9.66 -8.97
CA GLU A 157 13.01 9.35 -7.91
C GLU A 157 13.46 9.87 -6.55
N GLY A 158 14.71 9.61 -6.18
CA GLY A 158 15.27 10.05 -4.90
C GLY A 158 15.31 11.56 -4.80
N TYR A 159 15.77 12.24 -5.84
CA TYR A 159 15.81 13.70 -5.91
C TYR A 159 14.41 14.32 -5.80
N ALA A 160 13.45 13.84 -6.59
CA ALA A 160 12.07 14.34 -6.54
C ALA A 160 11.41 14.06 -5.18
N ALA A 161 11.63 12.88 -4.60
CA ALA A 161 11.12 12.56 -3.27
C ALA A 161 11.70 13.47 -2.19
N ASN A 162 13.00 13.78 -2.25
CA ASN A 162 13.63 14.69 -1.31
C ASN A 162 12.99 16.09 -1.38
N ILE A 163 12.79 16.63 -2.59
CA ILE A 163 12.09 17.90 -2.80
C ILE A 163 10.69 17.85 -2.17
N TYR A 164 9.91 16.81 -2.49
CA TYR A 164 8.55 16.67 -2.00
C TYR A 164 8.44 16.58 -0.46
N PHE A 165 9.22 15.71 0.18
CA PHE A 165 9.14 15.54 1.63
C PHE A 165 9.74 16.74 2.38
N SER A 166 10.83 17.32 1.88
CA SER A 166 11.41 18.52 2.50
C SER A 166 10.49 19.73 2.38
N SER A 167 9.74 19.87 1.28
CA SER A 167 8.77 20.96 1.15
C SER A 167 7.62 20.81 2.16
N LEU A 168 7.13 19.58 2.36
CA LEU A 168 6.07 19.31 3.34
C LEU A 168 6.55 19.51 4.78
N ALA A 169 7.78 19.11 5.11
CA ALA A 169 8.36 19.30 6.43
C ALA A 169 8.52 20.80 6.77
N LYS A 170 9.06 21.59 5.84
CA LYS A 170 9.25 23.05 6.02
C LYS A 170 7.94 23.78 6.27
N ASP A 171 6.88 23.40 5.57
CA ASP A 171 5.55 24.00 5.74
C ASP A 171 4.71 23.33 6.84
N LYS A 172 5.31 22.47 7.68
CA LYS A 172 4.68 21.82 8.84
C LYS A 172 3.46 20.95 8.50
N PHE A 173 3.40 20.40 7.29
CA PHE A 173 2.40 19.38 6.93
C PHE A 173 2.72 18.00 7.49
N LEU A 174 3.96 17.78 7.96
CA LEU A 174 4.41 16.55 8.59
C LEU A 174 4.56 16.77 10.09
N SER A 175 4.45 15.68 10.87
CA SER A 175 4.66 15.73 12.32
C SER A 175 6.06 16.24 12.64
N ALA A 176 6.21 16.90 13.80
CA ALA A 176 7.53 17.36 14.27
C ALA A 176 8.55 16.21 14.45
N SER A 177 8.06 14.96 14.58
CA SER A 177 8.86 13.74 14.63
C SER A 177 9.40 13.28 13.26
N PHE A 178 8.92 13.85 12.16
CA PHE A 178 9.39 13.52 10.82
C PHE A 178 10.71 14.25 10.55
N ALA A 179 11.83 13.57 10.83
CA ALA A 179 13.17 14.11 10.56
C ALA A 179 13.59 13.89 9.10
N ASN A 180 13.50 12.66 8.60
CA ASN A 180 13.91 12.27 7.24
C ASN A 180 13.11 11.06 6.74
N ARG A 181 13.04 10.88 5.41
CA ARG A 181 12.52 9.63 4.81
C ARG A 181 13.56 8.52 4.94
N GLU A 182 13.26 7.50 5.74
CA GLU A 182 14.06 6.27 5.80
C GLU A 182 13.58 5.27 4.73
N GLY A 183 14.52 4.72 3.95
CA GLY A 183 14.20 3.76 2.87
C GLY A 183 13.96 2.32 3.33
N ARG A 184 14.32 1.97 4.57
CA ARG A 184 14.28 0.58 5.09
C ARG A 184 13.25 0.40 6.20
N GLY A 185 12.01 0.81 5.97
CA GLY A 185 10.90 0.67 6.91
C GLY A 185 11.08 1.48 8.21
N LEU A 186 9.99 2.06 8.71
CA LEU A 186 10.04 2.89 9.92
C LEU A 186 10.43 2.05 11.14
N ARG A 187 11.55 2.39 11.80
CA ARG A 187 11.89 1.92 13.15
C ARG A 187 11.28 2.78 14.25
N ARG A 188 10.85 4.01 13.95
CA ARG A 188 10.17 4.92 14.88
C ARG A 188 8.95 5.57 14.22
N LEU A 189 7.80 5.24 14.80
CA LEU A 189 6.44 5.76 14.62
C LEU A 189 5.66 5.53 13.32
N LEU A 190 4.42 5.13 13.56
CA LEU A 190 3.31 4.87 12.66
C LEU A 190 2.91 6.13 11.89
N ILE A 191 3.26 6.16 10.60
CA ILE A 191 2.44 6.83 9.59
C ILE A 191 2.21 5.78 8.51
N VAL A 192 1.05 5.13 8.60
CA VAL A 192 0.51 4.31 7.52
C VAL A 192 0.04 5.30 6.45
N CYS A 193 0.70 5.28 5.30
CA CYS A 193 0.07 5.70 4.04
C CYS A 193 -0.54 4.46 3.39
#